data_AF-A0A8S2W337-F1
#
_entry.id   AF-A0A8S2W337-F1
#
_cell.length_a   1.000
_cell.length_b   1.000
_cell.length_c   1.000
_cell.angle_alpha   90.00
_cell.angle_beta   90.00
_cell.angle_gamma   90.00
#
_symmetry.space_group_name_H-M   'P 1'
#
loop_
_entity.id
_entity.type
_entity.pdbx_description
1 polymer ?
#
loop_
_entity_poly.entity_id
_entity_poly.type
_entity_poly.pdbx_seq_one_letter_code
_entity_poly.pdbx_strand_id
1 'polypeptide(L)'
;MAQAIEQSNTIIICMSEEYRKSNYCRAAANYAFQRGTRIVPILLQEHYHPDGWLLFIVSQFIFVDFTRCEFSQAIEILIKELKAPDISE
;
A
#
# COMPACT_ATOMS: atom_id res chain seq x y z
N MET A 1 -12.62 10.75 -4.76
CA MET A 1 -11.71 9.82 -4.05
C MET A 1 -12.15 8.37 -4.27
N ALA A 2 -13.38 7.98 -3.91
CA ALA A 2 -13.92 6.64 -4.21
C ALA A 2 -13.80 6.30 -5.71
N GLN A 3 -14.31 7.16 -6.60
CA GLN A 3 -14.24 6.94 -8.06
C GLN A 3 -12.81 6.75 -8.61
N ALA A 4 -11.80 7.35 -7.98
CA ALA A 4 -10.41 7.13 -8.38
C ALA A 4 -9.94 5.73 -7.99
N ILE A 5 -10.32 5.27 -6.79
CA ILE A 5 -10.09 3.87 -6.36
C ILE A 5 -10.82 2.92 -7.30
N GLU A 6 -12.00 3.32 -7.78
CA GLU A 6 -12.83 2.50 -8.64
C GLU A 6 -12.28 2.30 -10.05
N GLN A 7 -11.64 3.32 -10.59
CA GLN A 7 -11.05 3.31 -11.93
C GLN A 7 -9.59 2.85 -11.90
N SER A 8 -8.99 2.70 -10.71
CA SER A 8 -7.60 2.28 -10.56
C SER A 8 -7.51 0.75 -10.52
N ASN A 9 -6.54 0.21 -11.27
CA ASN A 9 -6.23 -1.22 -11.22
C ASN A 9 -5.39 -1.59 -9.99
N THR A 10 -4.58 -0.64 -9.51
CA THR A 10 -3.67 -0.81 -8.38
C THR A 10 -3.66 0.42 -7.49
N ILE A 11 -3.64 0.21 -6.18
CA ILE A 11 -3.58 1.24 -5.14
C ILE A 11 -2.24 1.11 -4.41
N ILE A 12 -1.47 2.18 -4.36
CA ILE A 12 -0.22 2.22 -3.59
C ILE A 12 -0.51 2.88 -2.25
N ILE A 13 -0.22 2.17 -1.15
CA ILE A 13 -0.40 2.69 0.21
C ILE A 13 0.96 3.12 0.76
N CYS A 14 1.15 4.43 0.86
CA CYS A 14 2.31 5.03 1.51
C CYS A 14 2.14 4.98 3.03
N MET A 15 2.76 4.00 3.68
CA MET A 15 2.69 3.82 5.12
C MET A 15 3.52 4.87 5.85
N SER A 16 2.84 5.67 6.67
CA SER A 16 3.40 6.67 7.58
C SER A 16 2.50 6.85 8.79
N GLU A 17 3.02 7.47 9.84
CA GLU A 17 2.23 7.76 11.05
C GLU A 17 1.05 8.70 10.75
N GLU A 18 1.26 9.68 9.87
CA GLU A 18 0.22 10.61 9.42
C GLU A 18 -0.86 9.89 8.59
N TYR A 19 -0.46 8.96 7.73
CA TYR A 19 -1.40 8.14 6.96
C TYR A 19 -2.34 7.37 7.89
N ARG A 20 -1.80 6.79 8.96
CA ARG A 20 -2.59 6.04 9.94
C ARG A 20 -3.54 6.92 10.76
N LYS A 21 -3.13 8.14 11.11
CA LYS A 21 -3.96 9.10 11.87
C LYS A 21 -5.10 9.68 11.04
N SER A 22 -4.95 9.73 9.72
CA SER A 22 -5.96 10.29 8.82
C SER A 22 -7.19 9.38 8.65
N ASN A 23 -8.36 9.89 9.05
CA ASN A 23 -9.64 9.21 8.83
C ASN A 23 -9.97 9.01 7.34
N TYR A 24 -9.53 9.92 6.49
CA TYR A 24 -9.73 9.83 5.03
C TYR A 24 -8.91 8.69 4.44
N CYS A 25 -7.64 8.57 4.85
CA CYS A 25 -6.77 7.47 4.43
C CYS A 25 -7.30 6.12 4.92
N ARG A 26 -7.83 6.08 6.16
CA ARG A 26 -8.50 4.90 6.68
C ARG A 26 -9.70 4.50 5.84
N ALA A 27 -10.58 5.45 5.50
CA ALA A 27 -11.75 5.16 4.67
C ALA A 27 -11.35 4.69 3.25
N ALA A 28 -10.35 5.34 2.63
CA ALA A 28 -9.85 4.98 1.31
C ALA A 28 -9.21 3.58 1.28
N ALA A 29 -8.36 3.25 2.27
CA ALA A 29 -7.73 1.94 2.38
C ALA A 29 -8.77 0.83 2.60
N ASN A 30 -9.75 1.06 3.48
CA ASN A 30 -10.83 0.11 3.71
C ASN A 30 -11.69 -0.09 2.46
N TYR A 31 -11.98 0.98 1.74
CA TYR A 31 -12.77 0.89 0.51
C TYR A 31 -12.04 0.13 -0.60
N ALA A 32 -10.74 0.41 -0.81
CA ALA A 32 -9.90 -0.34 -1.74
C ALA A 32 -9.82 -1.83 -1.35
N PHE A 33 -9.71 -2.10 -0.06
CA PHE A 33 -9.65 -3.46 0.48
C PHE A 33 -10.96 -4.22 0.29
N GLN A 34 -12.12 -3.63 0.62
CA GLN A 34 -13.43 -4.25 0.44
C GLN A 34 -13.75 -4.56 -1.02
N ARG A 35 -13.23 -3.76 -1.94
CA ARG A 35 -13.41 -3.94 -3.38
C ARG A 35 -12.52 -5.05 -3.95
N GLY A 36 -11.52 -5.52 -3.20
CA GLY A 36 -10.49 -6.42 -3.72
C GLY A 36 -9.59 -5.76 -4.75
N THR A 37 -9.43 -4.43 -4.70
CA THR A 37 -8.47 -3.76 -5.58
C THR A 37 -7.07 -4.15 -5.16
N ARG A 38 -6.16 -4.36 -6.12
CA ARG A 38 -4.78 -4.70 -5.83
C ARG A 38 -4.13 -3.59 -5.00
N ILE A 39 -3.65 -3.93 -3.82
CA ILE A 39 -3.00 -2.99 -2.91
C ILE A 39 -1.51 -3.33 -2.81
N VAL A 40 -0.66 -2.34 -2.98
CA VAL A 40 0.79 -2.44 -2.80
C VAL A 40 1.20 -1.46 -1.69
N PRO A 41 1.41 -1.93 -0.46
CA PRO A 41 1.89 -1.09 0.61
C PRO A 41 3.39 -0.80 0.43
N ILE A 42 3.81 0.42 0.74
CA ILE A 42 5.20 0.84 0.76
C ILE A 42 5.51 1.54 2.08
N LEU A 43 6.63 1.18 2.71
CA LEU A 43 7.10 1.80 3.94
C LEU A 43 8.03 2.95 3.59
N LEU A 44 7.60 4.19 3.83
CA LEU A 44 8.40 5.39 3.51
C LEU A 44 9.01 6.05 4.75
N GLN A 45 8.54 5.71 5.95
CA GLN A 45 8.97 6.33 7.19
C GLN A 45 9.87 5.38 7.98
N GLU A 46 11.09 5.83 8.30
CA GLU A 46 12.04 5.10 9.14
C GLU A 46 11.44 4.80 10.51
N HIS A 47 11.66 3.57 11.00
CA HIS A 47 11.13 3.06 12.27
C HIS A 47 9.60 3.07 12.41
N TYR A 48 8.87 3.26 11.31
CA TYR A 48 7.42 3.12 11.34
C TYR A 48 7.03 1.65 11.33
N HIS A 49 6.24 1.25 12.32
CA HIS A 49 5.65 -0.07 12.38
C HIS A 49 4.14 0.07 12.20
N PRO A 50 3.54 -0.56 11.17
CA PRO A 50 2.10 -0.53 11.01
C PRO A 50 1.43 -1.17 12.24
N ASP A 51 0.50 -0.45 12.86
CA ASP A 51 -0.22 -0.88 14.05
C ASP A 51 -1.74 -0.71 13.87
N GLY A 52 -2.50 -1.48 14.66
CA GLY A 52 -3.96 -1.44 14.66
C GLY A 52 -4.58 -1.74 13.30
N TRP A 53 -5.48 -0.87 12.84
CA TRP A 53 -6.26 -1.07 11.60
C TRP A 53 -5.40 -1.17 10.35
N LEU A 54 -4.27 -0.43 10.29
CA LEU A 54 -3.41 -0.45 9.11
C LEU A 54 -2.69 -1.79 9.00
N LEU A 55 -2.23 -2.34 10.13
CA LEU A 55 -1.58 -3.66 10.19
C LEU A 55 -2.49 -4.75 9.62
N PHE A 56 -3.77 -4.78 9.99
CA PHE A 56 -4.73 -5.76 9.46
C PHE A 56 -4.91 -5.68 7.94
N ILE A 57 -4.84 -4.47 7.37
CA ILE A 57 -4.96 -4.29 5.92
C ILE A 57 -3.66 -4.66 5.22
N VAL A 58 -2.50 -4.32 5.77
CA VAL A 58 -1.21 -4.55 5.09
C VAL A 58 -0.65 -5.95 5.33
N SER A 59 -1.06 -6.65 6.39
CA SER A 59 -0.55 -7.99 6.74
C SER A 59 -0.82 -9.06 5.69
N GLN A 60 -1.82 -8.84 4.84
CA GLN A 60 -2.18 -9.73 3.73
C GLN A 60 -1.46 -9.40 2.41
N PHE A 61 -0.69 -8.31 2.37
CA PHE A 61 0.01 -7.86 1.18
C PHE A 61 1.52 -7.84 1.41
N ILE A 62 2.28 -8.09 0.35
CA ILE A 62 3.73 -7.89 0.36
C ILE A 62 3.99 -6.39 0.27
N PHE A 63 4.73 -5.84 1.22
CA PHE A 63 5.11 -4.43 1.21
C PHE A 63 6.58 -4.23 0.89
N VAL A 64 6.88 -3.13 0.21
CA VAL A 64 8.26 -2.73 -0.12
C VAL A 64 8.75 -1.74 0.92
N ASP A 65 9.92 -2.03 1.50
CA ASP A 65 10.55 -1.17 2.49
C ASP A 65 11.54 -0.20 1.81
N PHE A 66 11.18 1.09 1.74
CA PHE A 66 12.05 2.14 1.20
C PHE A 66 13.06 2.67 2.23
N THR A 67 12.93 2.27 3.50
CA THR A 67 13.82 2.74 4.57
C THR A 67 15.09 1.90 4.68
N ARG A 68 15.06 0.66 4.18
CA ARG A 68 16.18 -0.30 4.29
C ARG A 68 17.06 -0.35 3.04
N CYS A 69 16.61 0.21 1.93
CA CYS A 69 17.27 0.13 0.63
C CYS A 69 17.41 1.52 0.01
N GLU A 70 18.37 1.70 -0.89
CA GLU A 70 18.42 2.92 -1.69
C GLU A 70 17.17 3.08 -2.55
N PHE A 71 16.72 4.33 -2.71
CA PHE A 71 15.52 4.67 -3.46
C PHE A 71 15.46 4.01 -4.84
N SER A 72 16.59 4.00 -5.57
CA SER A 72 16.69 3.38 -6.89
C SER A 72 16.34 1.89 -6.87
N GLN A 73 16.84 1.14 -5.87
CA GLN A 73 16.57 -0.29 -5.75
C GLN A 73 15.12 -0.55 -5.32
N ALA A 74 14.61 0.24 -4.36
CA ALA A 74 13.24 0.12 -3.89
C ALA A 74 12.22 0.41 -5.00
N ILE A 75 12.51 1.38 -5.89
CA ILE A 75 11.65 1.69 -7.03
C ILE A 75 11.65 0.57 -8.07
N GLU A 76 12.80 -0.08 -8.31
CA GLU A 76 12.87 -1.23 -9.21
C GLU A 76 12.02 -2.39 -8.71
N ILE A 77 12.09 -2.67 -7.40
CA ILE A 77 11.24 -3.69 -6.76
C ILE A 77 9.77 -3.31 -6.89
N LEU A 78 9.41 -2.06 -6.59
CA LEU A 78 8.03 -1.58 -6.72
C LEU A 78 7.52 -1.71 -8.16
N ILE A 79 8.32 -1.32 -9.16
CA ILE A 79 7.95 -1.44 -10.58
C ILE A 79 7.77 -2.90 -10.98
N LYS A 80 8.62 -3.80 -10.46
CA LYS A 80 8.50 -5.24 -10.70
C LYS A 80 7.18 -5.78 -10.12
N GLU A 81 6.83 -5.39 -8.90
CA GLU A 81 5.55 -5.75 -8.29
C GLU A 81 4.37 -5.19 -9.08
N LEU A 82 4.42 -3.92 -9.51
CA LEU A 82 3.36 -3.31 -10.31
C LEU A 82 3.16 -3.97 -11.68
N LYS A 83 4.24 -4.50 -12.27
CA LYS A 83 4.21 -5.20 -13.56
C LYS A 83 3.90 -6.69 -13.46
N ALA A 84 4.07 -7.29 -12.28
CA ALA A 84 3.72 -8.70 -12.09
C ALA A 84 2.22 -8.87 -12.38
N PRO A 85 1.81 -9.73 -13.33
CA PRO A 85 0.40 -9.96 -13.59
C PRO A 85 -0.25 -10.47 -12.31
N ASP A 86 -1.48 -10.03 -12.07
CA ASP A 86 -2.31 -10.55 -10.98
C ASP A 86 -2.44 -12.07 -11.21
N ILE A 87 -1.86 -12.88 -10.32
CA ILE A 87 -2.06 -14.34 -10.31
C ILE A 87 -3.42 -14.56 -9.66
N SER A 88 -4.47 -14.12 -10.34
CA SER A 88 -5.85 -14.49 -10.05
C SER A 88 -6.22 -15.59 -11.04
N GLU A 89 -5.89 -16.83 -10.66
CA GLU A 89 -6.61 -18.04 -11.13
C GLU A 89 -7.99 -18.13 -10.46
#